data_AF-A0A5C9EHP7-F1
#
_entry.id   AF-A0A5C9EHP7-F1
#
_cell.length_a   1.000
_cell.length_b   1.000
_cell.length_c   1.000
_cell.angle_alpha   90.00
_cell.angle_beta   90.00
_cell.angle_gamma   90.00
#
_symmetry.space_group_name_H-M   'P 1'
#
loop_
_entity.id
_entity.type
_entity.pdbx_description
1 polymer ?
#
loop_
_entity_poly.entity_id
_entity_poly.type
_entity_poly.pdbx_seq_one_letter_code
_entity_poly.pdbx_strand_id
1 'polypeptide(L)'
;MMLLWENKEQKLLRILKSGINPFRRFVATGEINEPLGVVDSRVELLNNIDQVIKLNENCILPLIGDVGIGKTHVFWTLRRKLKKNFNVIHISLDNIYKKFYYNLYSEFIDELGVISLRKITNKLCHKWGAYKKRYGFFPIVDIKKARNNAFNEWKYTYQDNSALEDSINVITAHQLDPYKRLEAENYILGELMNIRELKMLNVENDLRKKENAFTMLKILIENSKLGTIIFIDDFERIMSFLKSEEENETVFDSSWLYGAEDSPDSIAAKKVLKKIMGLLTIRGLRILITLNSIHSLEEIKDL
;
A
#
# COMPACT_ATOMS: atom_id res chain seq x y z
N MET A 1 61.03 9.64 23.21
CA MET A 1 60.21 8.45 22.89
C MET A 1 58.95 8.49 23.77
N MET A 2 57.94 9.20 23.28
CA MET A 2 56.59 9.51 23.83
C MET A 2 56.10 10.58 22.85
N LEU A 3 54.93 10.60 22.20
CA LEU A 3 53.71 9.83 22.22
C LEU A 3 53.18 9.86 20.77
N LEU A 4 53.42 8.83 19.96
CA LEU A 4 52.73 8.61 18.67
C LEU A 4 51.36 7.92 18.89
N TRP A 5 50.85 8.02 20.11
CA TRP A 5 49.53 7.61 20.58
C TRP A 5 48.72 8.87 20.88
N GLU A 6 48.77 9.87 19.99
CA GLU A 6 47.70 10.87 19.91
C GLU A 6 46.44 10.16 19.40
N ASN A 7 45.83 9.53 20.39
CA ASN A 7 44.43 9.19 20.57
C ASN A 7 43.64 9.15 19.26
N LYS A 8 43.81 8.04 18.52
CA LYS A 8 43.01 7.72 17.33
C LYS A 8 41.52 7.90 17.59
N GLU A 9 41.08 7.65 18.83
CA GLU A 9 39.72 7.86 19.31
C GLU A 9 39.32 9.35 19.30
N GLN A 10 40.16 10.25 19.82
CA GLN A 10 39.89 11.70 19.79
C GLN A 10 39.94 12.27 18.37
N LYS A 11 40.82 11.73 17.51
CA LYS A 11 40.89 12.13 16.10
C LYS A 11 39.65 11.67 15.33
N LEU A 12 39.18 10.44 15.57
CA LEU A 12 37.93 9.91 15.03
C LEU A 12 36.71 10.69 15.54
N LEU A 13 36.63 10.98 16.84
CA LEU A 13 35.56 11.77 17.43
C LEU A 13 35.53 13.21 16.90
N ARG A 14 36.69 13.82 16.62
CA ARG A 14 36.75 15.14 15.96
C ARG A 14 36.22 15.10 14.53
N ILE A 15 36.55 14.06 13.76
CA ILE A 15 36.05 13.87 12.38
C ILE A 15 34.53 13.62 12.39
N LEU A 16 34.03 12.80 13.32
CA LEU A 16 32.59 12.56 13.49
C LEU A 16 31.82 13.82 13.94
N LYS A 17 32.44 14.68 14.76
CA LYS A 17 31.85 15.94 15.22
C LYS A 17 31.93 17.08 14.20
N SER A 18 32.89 17.07 13.28
CA SER A 18 33.10 18.15 12.29
C SER A 18 32.16 18.10 11.08
N GLY A 19 31.07 17.32 11.14
CA GLY A 19 30.02 17.29 10.10
C GLY A 19 30.35 16.50 8.84
N ILE A 20 31.60 16.04 8.66
CA ILE A 20 31.96 15.05 7.63
C ILE A 20 31.68 13.67 8.24
N ASN A 21 30.41 13.36 8.46
CA ASN A 21 30.03 12.02 8.88
C ASN A 21 30.10 11.11 7.63
N PRO A 22 31.08 10.18 7.51
CA PRO A 22 31.14 9.26 6.38
C PRO A 22 29.94 8.31 6.37
N PHE A 23 29.27 8.19 7.52
CA PHE A 23 27.97 7.59 7.63
C PHE A 23 26.94 8.68 7.36
N ARG A 24 26.32 8.67 6.17
CA ARG A 24 24.93 9.16 6.08
C ARG A 24 24.20 8.56 7.27
N ARG A 25 23.43 9.35 8.03
CA ARG A 25 22.60 8.84 9.14
C ARG A 25 21.96 7.53 8.64
N PHE A 26 22.46 6.38 9.11
CA PHE A 26 21.99 5.05 8.75
C PHE A 26 20.69 4.84 9.53
N VAL A 27 19.69 5.65 9.18
CA VAL A 27 18.31 5.39 9.56
C VAL A 27 17.83 4.48 8.45
N ALA A 28 17.54 3.23 8.80
CA ALA A 28 16.84 2.34 7.88
C ALA A 28 15.59 3.08 7.40
N THR A 29 15.49 3.33 6.11
CA THR A 29 14.27 3.83 5.48
C THR A 29 13.54 2.63 4.89
N GLY A 30 12.21 2.64 4.89
CA GLY A 30 11.44 1.55 4.29
C GLY A 30 11.59 1.47 2.76
N GLU A 31 12.28 2.42 2.15
CA GLU A 31 12.61 2.48 0.72
C GLU A 31 13.91 1.73 0.38
N ILE A 32 14.89 1.69 1.28
CA ILE A 32 16.21 1.09 1.02
C ILE A 32 16.34 -0.23 1.76
N ASN A 33 16.48 -1.32 1.00
CA ASN A 33 16.61 -2.66 1.55
C ASN A 33 17.82 -2.79 2.48
N GLU A 34 17.57 -3.27 3.69
CA GLU A 34 18.61 -3.49 4.70
C GLU A 34 18.97 -4.99 4.80
N PRO A 35 20.19 -5.40 4.42
CA PRO A 35 20.56 -6.81 4.38
C PRO A 35 20.89 -7.40 5.75
N LEU A 36 20.94 -6.58 6.81
CA LEU A 36 21.38 -7.00 8.15
C LEU A 36 20.45 -8.07 8.74
N GLY A 37 21.01 -9.06 9.44
CA GLY A 37 20.24 -10.08 10.15
C GLY A 37 19.62 -9.51 11.44
N VAL A 38 18.64 -10.22 11.99
CA VAL A 38 18.05 -9.86 13.27
C VAL A 38 18.80 -10.53 14.40
N VAL A 39 19.07 -9.77 15.46
CA VAL A 39 19.64 -10.27 16.71
C VAL A 39 18.69 -11.27 17.38
N ASP A 40 19.23 -12.29 18.03
CA ASP A 40 18.47 -13.42 18.57
C ASP A 40 17.32 -13.00 19.51
N SER A 41 17.50 -11.91 20.26
CA SER A 41 16.51 -11.34 21.17
C SER A 41 15.20 -10.90 20.51
N ARG A 42 15.17 -10.75 19.18
CA ARG A 42 13.99 -10.34 18.41
C ARG A 42 13.35 -11.48 17.62
N VAL A 43 13.91 -12.69 17.67
CA VAL A 43 13.37 -13.85 16.94
C VAL A 43 11.97 -14.21 17.44
N GLU A 44 11.75 -14.17 18.75
CA GLU A 44 10.44 -14.45 19.36
C GLU A 44 9.38 -13.43 18.90
N LEU A 45 9.71 -12.13 18.93
CA LEU A 45 8.84 -11.07 18.42
C LEU A 45 8.44 -11.33 16.96
N LEU A 46 9.41 -11.67 16.10
CA LEU A 46 9.15 -11.97 14.68
C LEU A 46 8.30 -13.23 14.48
N ASN A 47 8.36 -14.20 15.40
CA ASN A 47 7.52 -15.40 15.36
C ASN A 47 6.09 -15.07 15.80
N ASN A 48 5.92 -14.26 16.84
CA ASN A 48 4.60 -13.81 17.30
C ASN A 48 3.91 -12.98 16.22
N ILE A 49 4.63 -12.05 15.57
CA ILE A 49 4.09 -11.27 14.45
C ILE A 49 3.66 -12.18 13.30
N ASP A 50 4.50 -13.14 12.90
CA ASP A 50 4.19 -14.11 11.83
C ASP A 50 2.94 -14.96 12.17
N GLN A 51 2.79 -15.38 13.42
CA GLN A 51 1.60 -16.11 13.88
C GLN A 51 0.34 -15.25 13.81
N VAL A 52 0.38 -14.03 14.33
CA VAL A 52 -0.77 -13.11 14.29
C VAL A 52 -1.19 -12.82 12.85
N ILE A 53 -0.23 -12.56 11.97
CA ILE A 53 -0.47 -12.36 10.53
C ILE A 53 -1.12 -13.60 9.90
N LYS A 54 -0.67 -14.81 10.23
CA LYS A 54 -1.26 -16.04 9.66
C LYS A 54 -2.68 -16.31 10.16
N LEU A 55 -2.96 -15.99 11.42
CA LEU A 55 -4.26 -16.28 12.05
C LEU A 55 -5.35 -15.28 11.68
N ASN A 56 -4.99 -14.03 11.36
CA ASN A 56 -5.95 -12.96 11.09
C ASN A 56 -5.92 -12.58 9.61
N GLU A 57 -7.06 -12.60 8.92
CA GLU A 57 -7.13 -12.28 7.48
C GLU A 57 -7.12 -10.77 7.21
N ASN A 58 -7.73 -10.00 8.12
CA ASN A 58 -7.93 -8.55 8.03
C ASN A 58 -7.69 -7.92 9.41
N CYS A 59 -6.52 -7.33 9.64
CA CYS A 59 -6.19 -6.71 10.93
C CYS A 59 -5.22 -5.54 10.79
N ILE A 60 -5.24 -4.66 11.78
CA ILE A 60 -4.18 -3.68 12.04
C ILE A 60 -3.33 -4.22 13.19
N LEU A 61 -2.03 -4.41 12.93
CA LEU A 61 -1.05 -4.86 13.92
C LEU A 61 -0.09 -3.71 14.25
N PRO A 62 -0.21 -3.09 15.43
CA PRO A 62 0.72 -2.06 15.87
C PRO A 62 2.06 -2.67 16.31
N LEU A 63 3.16 -2.09 15.85
CA LEU A 63 4.52 -2.33 16.31
C LEU A 63 4.96 -1.12 17.13
N ILE A 64 4.99 -1.30 18.45
CA ILE A 64 5.23 -0.24 19.42
C ILE A 64 6.67 -0.29 19.92
N GLY A 65 7.33 0.86 19.97
CA GLY A 65 8.62 1.02 20.64
C GLY A 65 9.25 2.35 20.31
N ASP A 66 10.27 2.75 21.05
CA ASP A 66 10.86 4.08 20.93
C ASP A 66 11.46 4.38 19.54
N VAL A 67 11.70 5.66 19.27
CA VAL A 67 12.43 6.10 18.06
C VAL A 67 13.84 5.52 18.08
N GLY A 68 14.29 4.99 16.94
CA GLY A 68 15.64 4.42 16.80
C GLY A 68 15.78 2.98 17.31
N ILE A 69 14.72 2.35 17.85
CA ILE A 69 14.77 0.94 18.28
C ILE A 69 14.79 -0.05 17.09
N GLY A 70 14.79 0.41 15.84
CA GLY A 70 14.86 -0.45 14.66
C GLY A 70 13.51 -1.07 14.25
N LYS A 71 12.40 -0.33 14.36
CA LYS A 71 11.08 -0.75 13.84
C LYS A 71 11.11 -0.98 12.32
N THR A 72 11.75 -0.08 11.57
CA THR A 72 11.96 -0.21 10.13
C THR A 72 12.89 -1.39 9.77
N HIS A 73 13.83 -1.74 10.65
CA HIS A 73 14.65 -2.95 10.49
C HIS A 73 13.81 -4.24 10.65
N VAL A 74 12.88 -4.25 11.62
CA VAL A 74 11.91 -5.34 11.79
C VAL A 74 11.07 -5.50 10.53
N PHE A 75 10.64 -4.42 9.88
CA PHE A 75 9.96 -4.48 8.60
C PHE A 75 10.78 -5.22 7.53
N TRP A 76 12.04 -4.84 7.30
CA TRP A 76 12.88 -5.49 6.29
C TRP A 76 13.06 -6.99 6.54
N THR A 77 13.11 -7.38 7.81
CA THR A 77 13.23 -8.80 8.17
C THR A 77 11.91 -9.54 7.99
N LEU A 78 10.79 -8.95 8.39
CA LEU A 78 9.46 -9.51 8.12
C LEU A 78 9.21 -9.63 6.62
N ARG A 79 9.55 -8.61 5.82
CA ARG A 79 9.46 -8.64 4.36
C ARG A 79 10.19 -9.85 3.78
N ARG A 80 11.45 -10.07 4.17
CA ARG A 80 12.22 -11.24 3.71
C ARG A 80 11.61 -12.58 4.15
N LYS A 81 11.14 -12.68 5.40
CA LYS A 81 10.54 -13.89 5.96
C LYS A 81 9.20 -14.23 5.30
N LEU A 82 8.37 -13.23 5.04
CA LEU A 82 6.97 -13.37 4.63
C LEU A 82 6.76 -13.34 3.12
N LYS A 83 7.74 -12.90 2.31
CA LYS A 83 7.62 -12.75 0.84
C LYS A 83 7.15 -14.00 0.10
N LYS A 84 7.35 -15.19 0.68
CA LYS A 84 6.87 -16.46 0.08
C LYS A 84 5.34 -16.60 0.13
N ASN A 85 4.70 -16.01 1.13
CA ASN A 85 3.27 -16.18 1.43
C ASN A 85 2.48 -14.87 1.29
N PHE A 86 3.17 -13.73 1.30
CA PHE A 86 2.56 -12.40 1.30
C PHE A 86 3.28 -11.45 0.36
N ASN A 87 2.50 -10.59 -0.30
CA ASN A 87 3.00 -9.36 -0.91
C ASN A 87 3.20 -8.34 0.22
N VAL A 88 4.41 -7.84 0.42
CA VAL A 88 4.73 -6.92 1.53
C VAL A 88 5.14 -5.57 0.97
N ILE A 89 4.32 -4.56 1.23
CA ILE A 89 4.42 -3.23 0.64
C ILE A 89 4.71 -2.22 1.74
N HIS A 90 5.60 -1.29 1.45
CA HIS A 90 5.89 -0.16 2.31
C HIS A 90 5.20 1.09 1.77
N ILE A 91 4.53 1.87 2.61
CA ILE A 91 3.99 3.17 2.24
C ILE A 91 4.61 4.24 3.13
N SER A 92 5.25 5.23 2.51
CA SER A 92 5.71 6.44 3.19
C SER A 92 4.55 7.40 3.46
N LEU A 93 4.65 8.19 4.54
CA LEU A 93 3.61 9.15 4.91
C LEU A 93 3.32 10.19 3.83
N ASP A 94 4.33 10.63 3.07
CA ASP A 94 4.16 11.58 1.97
C ASP A 94 3.20 11.05 0.89
N ASN A 95 3.27 9.73 0.63
CA ASN A 95 2.38 9.05 -0.31
C ASN A 95 0.97 8.87 0.24
N ILE A 96 0.78 8.95 1.55
CA ILE A 96 -0.51 8.76 2.21
C ILE A 96 -1.43 9.97 2.00
N TYR A 97 -0.87 11.19 2.06
CA TYR A 97 -1.67 12.41 1.97
C TYR A 97 -2.14 12.74 0.55
N LYS A 98 -1.33 12.45 -0.49
CA LYS A 98 -1.66 12.75 -1.89
C LYS A 98 -2.04 11.49 -2.65
N LYS A 99 -3.20 11.46 -3.31
CA LYS A 99 -3.65 10.33 -4.17
C LYS A 99 -3.47 8.92 -3.56
N PHE A 100 -3.70 8.79 -2.24
CA PHE A 100 -3.55 7.56 -1.43
C PHE A 100 -3.75 6.23 -2.18
N TYR A 101 -4.94 5.99 -2.74
CA TYR A 101 -5.25 4.71 -3.37
C TYR A 101 -4.47 4.46 -4.66
N TYR A 102 -4.19 5.49 -5.44
CA TYR A 102 -3.37 5.37 -6.65
C TYR A 102 -1.92 5.03 -6.28
N ASN A 103 -1.33 5.73 -5.31
CA ASN A 103 0.03 5.44 -4.87
C ASN A 103 0.15 4.03 -4.28
N LEU A 104 -0.80 3.65 -3.42
CA LEU A 104 -0.87 2.29 -2.88
C LEU A 104 -1.03 1.24 -3.99
N TYR A 105 -1.85 1.54 -4.99
CA TYR A 105 -2.02 0.67 -6.15
C TYR A 105 -0.69 0.49 -6.91
N SER A 106 0.03 1.57 -7.20
CA SER A 106 1.33 1.52 -7.87
C SER A 106 2.33 0.65 -7.10
N GLU A 107 2.50 0.90 -5.80
CA GLU A 107 3.39 0.12 -4.94
C GLU A 107 2.98 -1.37 -4.89
N PHE A 108 1.67 -1.65 -4.90
CA PHE A 108 1.15 -3.01 -4.94
C PHE A 108 1.46 -3.72 -6.26
N ILE A 109 1.29 -3.05 -7.39
CA ILE A 109 1.62 -3.61 -8.72
C ILE A 109 3.11 -3.91 -8.84
N ASP A 110 3.96 -3.01 -8.34
CA ASP A 110 5.41 -3.19 -8.35
C ASP A 110 5.83 -4.42 -7.53
N GLU A 111 5.25 -4.64 -6.35
CA GLU A 111 5.53 -5.84 -5.53
C GLU A 111 4.91 -7.12 -6.12
N LEU A 112 3.70 -7.03 -6.68
CA LEU A 112 2.99 -8.18 -7.26
C LEU A 112 3.70 -8.72 -8.51
N GLY A 113 4.16 -7.81 -9.37
CA GLY A 113 4.80 -8.08 -10.64
C GLY A 113 3.86 -8.58 -11.75
N VAL A 114 4.28 -8.35 -13.00
CA VAL A 114 3.50 -8.62 -14.22
C VAL A 114 3.05 -10.08 -14.35
N ILE A 115 3.89 -11.04 -13.94
CA ILE A 115 3.59 -12.47 -14.06
C ILE A 115 2.41 -12.86 -13.17
N SER A 116 2.40 -12.40 -11.92
CA SER A 116 1.32 -12.67 -10.98
C SER A 116 0.03 -11.97 -11.42
N LEU A 117 0.15 -10.73 -11.89
CA LEU A 117 -0.96 -9.96 -12.43
C LEU A 117 -1.67 -10.69 -13.58
N ARG A 118 -0.92 -11.14 -14.59
CA ARG A 118 -1.46 -11.92 -15.72
C ARG A 118 -2.15 -13.21 -15.27
N LYS A 119 -1.63 -13.87 -14.23
CA LYS A 119 -2.27 -15.07 -13.66
C LYS A 119 -3.61 -14.73 -13.01
N ILE A 120 -3.70 -13.62 -12.27
CA ILE A 120 -4.93 -13.16 -11.62
C ILE A 120 -5.97 -12.81 -12.69
N THR A 121 -5.63 -11.96 -13.66
CA THR A 121 -6.56 -11.55 -14.71
C THR A 121 -7.05 -12.73 -15.54
N ASN A 122 -6.17 -13.68 -15.90
CA ASN A 122 -6.59 -14.88 -16.62
C ASN A 122 -7.55 -15.76 -15.80
N LYS A 123 -7.24 -15.99 -14.51
CA LYS A 123 -8.11 -16.74 -13.60
C LYS A 123 -9.51 -16.11 -13.51
N LEU A 124 -9.58 -14.78 -13.45
CA LEU A 124 -10.84 -14.03 -13.44
C LEU A 124 -11.63 -14.23 -14.74
N CYS A 125 -11.00 -14.07 -15.90
CA CYS A 125 -11.68 -14.31 -17.17
C CYS A 125 -12.17 -15.77 -17.33
N HIS A 126 -11.41 -16.75 -16.85
CA HIS A 126 -11.88 -18.14 -16.78
C HIS A 126 -13.11 -18.28 -15.87
N LYS A 127 -13.09 -17.68 -14.68
CA LYS A 127 -14.22 -17.69 -13.73
C LYS A 127 -15.49 -17.11 -14.35
N TRP A 128 -15.36 -16.01 -15.10
CA TRP A 128 -16.48 -15.35 -15.77
C TRP A 128 -17.00 -16.10 -17.02
N GLY A 129 -16.37 -17.22 -17.38
CA GLY A 129 -16.82 -18.09 -18.46
C GLY A 129 -16.38 -17.63 -19.85
N ALA A 130 -15.27 -16.90 -19.95
CA ALA A 130 -14.73 -16.43 -21.23
C ALA A 130 -14.36 -17.58 -22.19
N TYR A 131 -13.96 -18.73 -21.64
CA TYR A 131 -13.52 -19.90 -22.41
C TYR A 131 -14.57 -21.01 -22.33
N LYS A 132 -15.60 -20.93 -23.17
CA LYS A 132 -16.51 -22.07 -23.36
C LYS A 132 -15.90 -23.06 -24.36
N LYS A 133 -15.74 -24.32 -23.94
CA LYS A 133 -15.50 -25.43 -24.88
C LYS A 133 -16.81 -25.67 -25.66
N ARG A 134 -16.88 -25.20 -26.91
CA ARG A 134 -17.80 -25.77 -27.90
C ARG A 134 -17.04 -26.89 -28.63
N TYR A 135 -17.75 -27.94 -29.05
CA TYR A 135 -17.22 -29.00 -29.90
C TYR A 135 -16.49 -28.37 -31.10
N GLY A 136 -15.16 -28.56 -31.18
CA GLY A 136 -14.30 -27.98 -32.22
C GLY A 136 -13.11 -27.22 -31.66
N PHE A 137 -11.96 -27.38 -32.29
CA PHE A 137 -10.59 -27.15 -31.79
C PHE A 137 -10.20 -25.72 -31.39
N PHE A 138 -11.13 -24.74 -31.35
CA PHE A 138 -10.83 -23.35 -30.98
C PHE A 138 -11.86 -22.78 -29.99
N PRO A 139 -11.43 -22.30 -28.80
CA PRO A 139 -12.32 -21.59 -27.88
C PRO A 139 -12.81 -20.29 -28.53
N ILE A 140 -14.12 -20.14 -28.72
CA ILE A 140 -14.71 -18.84 -29.07
C ILE A 140 -14.76 -18.03 -27.78
N VAL A 141 -14.00 -16.94 -27.75
CA VAL A 141 -13.95 -16.02 -26.62
C VAL A 141 -15.13 -15.05 -26.71
N ASP A 142 -16.04 -15.10 -25.74
CA ASP A 142 -17.19 -14.20 -25.66
C ASP A 142 -16.96 -13.14 -24.58
N ILE A 143 -16.36 -12.02 -25.00
CA ILE A 143 -15.99 -10.90 -24.12
C ILE A 143 -17.25 -10.28 -23.48
N LYS A 144 -18.31 -10.06 -24.27
CA LYS A 144 -19.55 -9.43 -23.78
C LYS A 144 -20.20 -10.28 -22.70
N LYS A 145 -20.26 -11.60 -22.92
CA LYS A 145 -20.78 -12.52 -21.92
C LYS A 145 -19.93 -12.53 -20.65
N ALA A 146 -18.61 -12.58 -20.78
CA ALA A 146 -17.71 -12.55 -19.63
C ALA A 146 -17.92 -11.28 -18.79
N ARG A 147 -18.02 -10.11 -19.43
CA ARG A 147 -18.30 -8.83 -18.77
C ARG A 147 -19.65 -8.83 -18.04
N ASN A 148 -20.72 -9.27 -18.71
CA ASN A 148 -22.05 -9.33 -18.11
C ASN A 148 -22.12 -10.30 -16.93
N ASN A 149 -21.46 -11.45 -17.02
CA ASN A 149 -21.37 -12.40 -15.92
C ASN A 149 -20.61 -11.79 -14.73
N ALA A 150 -19.45 -11.20 -14.98
CA ALA A 150 -18.62 -10.56 -13.97
C ALA A 150 -19.39 -9.46 -13.22
N PHE A 151 -20.04 -8.57 -13.98
CA PHE A 151 -20.78 -7.44 -13.41
C PHE A 151 -21.97 -7.91 -12.57
N ASN A 152 -22.77 -8.85 -13.09
CA ASN A 152 -23.92 -9.37 -12.33
C ASN A 152 -23.52 -10.11 -11.07
N GLU A 153 -22.38 -10.81 -11.07
CA GLU A 153 -21.83 -11.47 -9.88
C GLU A 153 -21.37 -10.44 -8.84
N TRP A 154 -20.76 -9.33 -9.25
CA TRP A 154 -20.01 -8.44 -8.34
C TRP A 154 -20.70 -7.13 -7.99
N LYS A 155 -21.74 -6.70 -8.72
CA LYS A 155 -22.41 -5.40 -8.52
C LYS A 155 -22.96 -5.12 -7.11
N TYR A 156 -23.19 -6.16 -6.30
CA TYR A 156 -23.63 -6.00 -4.91
C TYR A 156 -22.49 -6.10 -3.89
N THR A 157 -21.29 -6.49 -4.32
CA THR A 157 -20.10 -6.64 -3.46
C THR A 157 -19.21 -5.40 -3.48
N TYR A 158 -19.27 -4.61 -4.55
CA TYR A 158 -18.50 -3.39 -4.73
C TYR A 158 -19.38 -2.16 -4.56
N GLN A 159 -18.79 -1.08 -4.05
CA GLN A 159 -19.53 0.15 -3.72
C GLN A 159 -19.84 1.00 -4.95
N ASP A 160 -18.92 1.03 -5.92
CA ASP A 160 -19.03 1.85 -7.13
C ASP A 160 -19.12 0.94 -8.36
N ASN A 161 -20.29 0.96 -9.00
CA ASN A 161 -20.58 0.16 -10.19
C ASN A 161 -19.85 0.66 -11.44
N SER A 162 -19.58 1.96 -11.56
CA SER A 162 -18.82 2.54 -12.68
C SER A 162 -17.36 2.10 -12.59
N ALA A 163 -16.75 2.23 -11.40
CA ALA A 163 -15.38 1.76 -11.15
C ALA A 163 -15.23 0.23 -11.34
N LEU A 164 -16.26 -0.54 -10.95
CA LEU A 164 -16.33 -1.98 -11.17
C LEU A 164 -16.40 -2.32 -12.66
N GLU A 165 -17.26 -1.65 -13.41
CA GLU A 165 -17.41 -1.86 -14.85
C GLU A 165 -16.12 -1.52 -15.60
N ASP A 166 -15.51 -0.38 -15.28
CA ASP A 166 -14.19 0.02 -15.79
C ASP A 166 -13.15 -1.09 -15.56
N SER A 167 -13.09 -1.60 -14.32
CA SER A 167 -12.14 -2.66 -13.96
C SER A 167 -12.38 -3.97 -14.73
N ILE A 168 -13.63 -4.38 -14.90
CA ILE A 168 -14.01 -5.56 -15.68
C ILE A 168 -13.66 -5.37 -17.16
N ASN A 169 -13.94 -4.19 -17.72
CA ASN A 169 -13.65 -3.86 -19.12
C ASN A 169 -12.15 -3.97 -19.41
N VAL A 170 -11.32 -3.43 -18.51
CA VAL A 170 -9.86 -3.52 -18.60
C VAL A 170 -9.36 -4.95 -18.45
N ILE A 171 -9.78 -5.70 -17.41
CA ILE A 171 -9.31 -7.08 -17.19
C ILE A 171 -9.65 -7.98 -18.38
N THR A 172 -10.89 -7.86 -18.89
CA THR A 172 -11.31 -8.63 -20.06
C THR A 172 -10.57 -8.19 -21.32
N ALA A 173 -10.35 -6.89 -21.56
CA ALA A 173 -9.57 -6.42 -22.70
C ALA A 173 -8.13 -6.96 -22.66
N HIS A 174 -7.45 -6.87 -21.52
CA HIS A 174 -6.08 -7.34 -21.34
C HIS A 174 -5.90 -8.84 -21.67
N GLN A 175 -6.88 -9.68 -21.34
CA GLN A 175 -6.79 -11.13 -21.55
C GLN A 175 -7.39 -11.62 -22.86
N LEU A 176 -8.46 -10.98 -23.33
CA LEU A 176 -9.35 -11.54 -24.35
C LEU A 176 -9.36 -10.74 -25.65
N ASP A 177 -8.92 -9.48 -25.64
CA ASP A 177 -8.94 -8.59 -26.81
C ASP A 177 -7.50 -8.25 -27.26
N PRO A 178 -6.97 -8.92 -28.30
CA PRO A 178 -5.63 -8.65 -28.80
C PRO A 178 -5.40 -7.22 -29.26
N TYR A 179 -6.45 -6.52 -29.71
CA TYR A 179 -6.35 -5.17 -30.27
C TYR A 179 -6.30 -4.08 -29.20
N LYS A 180 -6.77 -4.38 -27.98
CA LYS A 180 -6.81 -3.43 -26.85
C LYS A 180 -5.86 -3.83 -25.71
N ARG A 181 -5.07 -4.88 -25.94
CA ARG A 181 -4.27 -5.53 -24.90
C ARG A 181 -3.22 -4.59 -24.34
N LEU A 182 -2.58 -3.80 -25.19
CA LEU A 182 -1.50 -2.89 -24.79
C LEU A 182 -2.04 -1.81 -23.85
N GLU A 183 -3.11 -1.14 -24.23
CA GLU A 183 -3.73 -0.07 -23.45
C GLU A 183 -4.32 -0.62 -22.16
N ALA A 184 -4.88 -1.82 -22.19
CA ALA A 184 -5.37 -2.50 -21.00
C ALA A 184 -4.22 -2.88 -20.07
N GLU A 185 -3.08 -3.33 -20.59
CA GLU A 185 -1.88 -3.61 -19.80
C GLU A 185 -1.36 -2.33 -19.15
N ASN A 186 -1.23 -1.23 -19.90
CA ASN A 186 -0.84 0.08 -19.37
C ASN A 186 -1.78 0.57 -18.26
N TYR A 187 -3.10 0.42 -18.44
CA TYR A 187 -4.08 0.75 -17.40
C TYR A 187 -3.83 -0.05 -16.12
N ILE A 188 -3.68 -1.37 -16.23
CA ILE A 188 -3.47 -2.23 -15.06
C ILE A 188 -2.09 -1.97 -14.42
N LEU A 189 -1.09 -1.56 -15.19
CA LEU A 189 0.21 -1.13 -14.65
C LEU A 189 0.17 0.24 -13.97
N GLY A 190 -0.98 0.93 -13.99
CA GLY A 190 -1.11 2.24 -13.36
C GLY A 190 -0.56 3.38 -14.21
N GLU A 191 -0.34 3.18 -15.51
CA GLU A 191 0.10 4.26 -16.39
C GLU A 191 -0.99 5.32 -16.59
N LEU A 192 -0.55 6.53 -16.93
CA LEU A 192 -1.46 7.64 -17.18
C LEU A 192 -2.15 7.46 -18.54
N MET A 193 -3.47 7.37 -18.50
CA MET A 193 -4.28 7.14 -19.69
C MET A 193 -4.73 8.46 -20.31
N ASN A 194 -4.66 8.54 -21.63
CA ASN A 194 -5.26 9.63 -22.40
C ASN A 194 -6.73 9.31 -22.76
N ILE A 195 -7.46 10.34 -23.20
CA ILE A 195 -8.90 10.22 -23.51
C ILE A 195 -9.17 9.19 -24.62
N ARG A 196 -8.25 9.02 -25.59
CA ARG A 196 -8.42 8.06 -26.68
C ARG A 196 -8.30 6.62 -26.18
N GLU A 197 -7.31 6.35 -25.33
CA GLU A 197 -7.09 5.04 -24.72
C GLU A 197 -8.26 4.64 -23.83
N LEU A 198 -8.75 5.56 -22.98
CA LEU A 198 -9.94 5.33 -22.14
C LEU A 198 -11.17 4.97 -22.97
N LYS A 199 -11.44 5.75 -24.04
CA LYS A 199 -12.54 5.45 -24.98
C LYS A 199 -12.36 4.11 -25.67
N MET A 200 -11.14 3.76 -26.07
CA MET A 200 -10.87 2.49 -26.73
C MET A 200 -11.13 1.30 -25.80
N LEU A 201 -10.75 1.41 -24.52
CA LEU A 201 -11.03 0.41 -23.49
C LEU A 201 -12.49 0.34 -23.06
N ASN A 202 -13.30 1.35 -23.42
CA ASN A 202 -14.65 1.56 -22.92
C ASN A 202 -14.65 1.75 -21.40
N VAL A 203 -13.82 2.68 -20.93
CA VAL A 203 -13.61 3.01 -19.52
C VAL A 203 -13.83 4.51 -19.33
N GLU A 204 -14.51 4.90 -18.27
CA GLU A 204 -14.79 6.30 -17.96
C GLU A 204 -13.60 7.00 -17.32
N ASN A 205 -12.93 6.35 -16.36
CA ASN A 205 -11.89 6.96 -15.54
C ASN A 205 -10.63 6.10 -15.44
N ASP A 206 -9.48 6.75 -15.36
CA ASP A 206 -8.23 6.07 -15.00
C ASP A 206 -8.11 5.88 -13.48
N LEU A 207 -7.02 5.23 -13.06
CA LEU A 207 -6.76 4.93 -11.66
C LEU A 207 -6.41 6.18 -10.81
N ARG A 208 -6.33 7.39 -11.38
CA ARG A 208 -6.23 8.61 -10.55
C ARG A 208 -7.54 8.89 -9.82
N LYS A 209 -8.67 8.39 -10.35
CA LYS A 209 -9.95 8.42 -9.63
C LYS A 209 -9.91 7.42 -8.48
N LYS A 210 -10.24 7.90 -7.29
CA LYS A 210 -10.15 7.15 -6.03
C LYS A 210 -10.90 5.82 -6.11
N GLU A 211 -12.12 5.84 -6.63
CA GLU A 211 -13.03 4.70 -6.67
C GLU A 211 -12.47 3.61 -7.59
N ASN A 212 -11.90 3.99 -8.74
CA ASN A 212 -11.24 3.10 -9.68
C ASN A 212 -9.98 2.45 -9.08
N ALA A 213 -9.08 3.24 -8.48
CA ALA A 213 -7.89 2.71 -7.80
C ALA A 213 -8.26 1.73 -6.69
N PHE A 214 -9.19 2.10 -5.81
CA PHE A 214 -9.62 1.24 -4.72
C PHE A 214 -10.28 -0.06 -5.22
N THR A 215 -11.14 0.04 -6.24
CA THR A 215 -11.85 -1.12 -6.80
C THR A 215 -10.88 -2.08 -7.46
N MET A 216 -9.97 -1.59 -8.30
CA MET A 216 -8.96 -2.43 -8.93
C MET A 216 -8.01 -3.05 -7.90
N LEU A 217 -7.54 -2.26 -6.92
CA LEU A 217 -6.72 -2.77 -5.82
C LEU A 217 -7.41 -3.91 -5.07
N LYS A 218 -8.69 -3.73 -4.72
CA LYS A 218 -9.50 -4.74 -4.05
C LYS A 218 -9.63 -6.01 -4.89
N ILE A 219 -9.97 -5.89 -6.18
CA ILE A 219 -10.08 -7.02 -7.10
C ILE A 219 -8.77 -7.81 -7.13
N LEU A 220 -7.63 -7.14 -7.27
CA LEU A 220 -6.34 -7.82 -7.39
C LEU A 220 -5.91 -8.47 -6.07
N ILE A 221 -6.07 -7.81 -4.93
CA ILE A 221 -5.71 -8.38 -3.62
C ILE A 221 -6.58 -9.61 -3.31
N GLU A 222 -7.90 -9.50 -3.45
CA GLU A 222 -8.83 -10.59 -3.10
C GLU A 222 -8.68 -11.81 -4.03
N ASN A 223 -8.12 -11.62 -5.23
CA ASN A 223 -7.89 -12.69 -6.19
C ASN A 223 -6.42 -13.12 -6.29
N SER A 224 -5.53 -12.48 -5.53
CA SER A 224 -4.14 -12.90 -5.36
C SER A 224 -4.08 -14.25 -4.65
N LYS A 225 -3.05 -15.05 -4.96
CA LYS A 225 -2.78 -16.29 -4.20
C LYS A 225 -2.09 -16.01 -2.86
N LEU A 226 -1.33 -14.92 -2.82
CA LEU A 226 -0.62 -14.45 -1.64
C LEU A 226 -1.51 -13.44 -0.91
N GLY A 227 -1.47 -13.46 0.42
CA GLY A 227 -2.06 -12.35 1.19
C GLY A 227 -1.29 -11.06 0.96
N THR A 228 -1.82 -9.93 1.41
CA THR A 228 -1.14 -8.64 1.28
C THR A 228 -0.91 -8.03 2.66
N ILE A 229 0.28 -7.48 2.86
CA ILE A 229 0.67 -6.74 4.06
C ILE A 229 1.10 -5.35 3.63
N ILE A 230 0.41 -4.34 4.15
CA ILE A 230 0.82 -2.95 4.04
C ILE A 230 1.54 -2.56 5.32
N PHE A 231 2.72 -1.99 5.19
CA PHE A 231 3.46 -1.39 6.28
C PHE A 231 3.39 0.12 6.19
N ILE A 232 2.92 0.78 7.25
CA ILE A 232 2.86 2.23 7.39
C ILE A 232 3.82 2.62 8.49
N ASP A 233 4.91 3.29 8.14
CA ASP A 233 5.88 3.79 9.11
C ASP A 233 5.44 5.15 9.70
N ASP A 234 5.85 5.41 10.93
CA ASP A 234 5.63 6.63 11.71
C ASP A 234 4.15 7.08 11.74
N PHE A 235 3.25 6.11 11.99
CA PHE A 235 1.80 6.33 11.98
C PHE A 235 1.35 7.41 12.97
N GLU A 236 2.11 7.62 14.05
CA GLU A 236 1.88 8.67 15.03
C GLU A 236 1.92 10.09 14.43
N ARG A 237 2.64 10.32 13.32
CA ARG A 237 2.56 11.62 12.62
C ARG A 237 1.17 11.90 12.07
N ILE A 238 0.47 10.89 11.57
CA ILE A 238 -0.94 11.05 11.14
C ILE A 238 -1.78 11.47 12.35
N MET A 239 -1.49 10.91 13.51
CA MET A 239 -2.20 11.22 14.76
C MET A 239 -1.86 12.60 15.31
N SER A 240 -0.61 13.06 15.22
CA SER A 240 -0.22 14.39 15.72
C SER A 240 -0.96 15.52 14.98
N PHE A 241 -1.25 15.34 13.69
CA PHE A 241 -2.05 16.30 12.92
C PHE A 241 -3.54 16.30 13.31
N LEU A 242 -4.06 15.22 13.91
CA LEU A 242 -5.41 15.22 14.49
C LEU A 242 -5.46 16.04 15.79
N LYS A 243 -4.33 16.13 16.50
CA LYS A 243 -4.23 16.74 17.83
C LYS A 243 -3.82 18.20 17.85
N SER A 244 -3.34 18.80 16.76
CA SER A 244 -2.96 20.22 16.71
C SER A 244 -4.11 21.21 16.99
N GLU A 245 -5.29 20.69 17.38
CA GLU A 245 -6.44 21.41 17.89
C GLU A 245 -6.47 21.51 19.43
N GLU A 246 -5.79 20.62 20.17
CA GLU A 246 -5.81 20.66 21.66
C GLU A 246 -4.70 21.53 22.26
N GLU A 247 -3.55 21.64 21.60
CA GLU A 247 -2.41 22.40 22.10
C GLU A 247 -1.76 23.25 20.99
N ASN A 248 -2.11 24.55 20.97
CA ASN A 248 -1.26 25.74 20.71
C ASN A 248 -1.87 26.81 19.78
N GLU A 249 -2.20 27.93 20.41
CA GLU A 249 -1.95 29.33 20.02
C GLU A 249 -1.92 29.69 18.52
N THR A 250 -3.00 30.34 18.09
CA THR A 250 -3.05 31.48 17.15
C THR A 250 -1.91 31.60 16.14
N VAL A 251 -1.90 30.75 15.12
CA VAL A 251 -1.23 31.07 13.84
C VAL A 251 -2.30 31.52 12.86
N PHE A 252 -2.26 32.81 12.52
CA PHE A 252 -3.19 33.45 11.59
C PHE A 252 -3.07 32.85 10.18
N ASP A 253 -4.12 32.16 9.75
CA ASP A 253 -4.37 31.85 8.33
C ASP A 253 -5.77 32.34 7.92
N SER A 254 -5.84 32.96 6.74
CA SER A 254 -7.00 33.72 6.25
C SER A 254 -8.22 32.86 5.85
N SER A 255 -8.07 31.53 5.84
CA SER A 255 -9.17 30.58 5.62
C SER A 255 -10.03 30.30 6.88
N TRP A 256 -9.62 30.79 8.06
CA TRP A 256 -10.39 30.64 9.32
C TRP A 256 -11.64 31.54 9.40
N LEU A 257 -11.78 32.51 8.47
CA LEU A 257 -12.86 33.50 8.45
C LEU A 257 -14.28 32.93 8.20
N TYR A 258 -14.42 31.63 7.94
CA TYR A 258 -15.71 30.98 7.67
C TYR A 258 -16.12 29.86 8.65
N GLY A 259 -15.47 29.76 9.82
CA GLY A 259 -16.00 28.98 10.95
C GLY A 259 -15.89 27.46 10.86
N ALA A 260 -14.81 26.92 10.28
CA ALA A 260 -14.47 25.51 10.45
C ALA A 260 -13.65 25.34 11.74
N GLU A 261 -14.16 24.54 12.69
CA GLU A 261 -13.48 24.23 13.96
C GLU A 261 -12.19 23.42 13.75
N ASP A 262 -12.11 22.65 12.67
CA ASP A 262 -10.97 21.77 12.39
C ASP A 262 -9.86 22.47 11.55
N SER A 263 -8.60 22.21 11.89
CA SER A 263 -7.45 22.64 11.08
C SER A 263 -7.36 21.87 9.75
N PRO A 264 -6.79 22.45 8.66
CA PRO A 264 -6.61 21.75 7.39
C PRO A 264 -5.86 20.42 7.51
N ASP A 265 -4.88 20.36 8.41
CA ASP A 265 -4.07 19.17 8.69
C ASP A 265 -4.87 18.08 9.42
N SER A 266 -5.71 18.47 10.39
CA SER A 266 -6.66 17.57 11.06
C SER A 266 -7.66 16.98 10.08
N ILE A 267 -8.27 17.79 9.21
CA ILE A 267 -9.17 17.31 8.16
C ILE A 267 -8.46 16.32 7.23
N ALA A 268 -7.20 16.61 6.86
CA ALA A 268 -6.40 15.73 6.02
C ALA A 268 -6.11 14.38 6.72
N ALA A 269 -5.74 14.42 8.00
CA ALA A 269 -5.50 13.23 8.81
C ALA A 269 -6.77 12.39 9.02
N LYS A 270 -7.93 13.00 9.35
CA LYS A 270 -9.24 12.31 9.47
C LYS A 270 -9.59 11.59 8.15
N LYS A 271 -9.39 12.27 7.01
CA LYS A 271 -9.61 11.66 5.67
C LYS A 271 -8.66 10.50 5.40
N VAL A 272 -7.39 10.62 5.79
CA VAL A 272 -6.39 9.56 5.64
C VAL A 272 -6.74 8.33 6.49
N LEU A 273 -7.07 8.54 7.76
CA LEU A 273 -7.47 7.47 8.66
C LEU A 273 -8.69 6.72 8.13
N LYS A 274 -9.72 7.45 7.68
CA LYS A 274 -10.91 6.86 7.03
C LYS A 274 -10.54 6.01 5.81
N LYS A 275 -9.54 6.43 5.01
CA LYS A 275 -9.08 5.64 3.86
C LYS A 275 -8.37 4.36 4.30
N ILE A 276 -7.50 4.45 5.32
CA ILE A 276 -6.80 3.29 5.91
C ILE A 276 -7.82 2.30 6.48
N MET A 277 -8.82 2.77 7.23
CA MET A 277 -9.90 1.93 7.74
C MET A 277 -10.72 1.30 6.61
N GLY A 278 -10.95 2.04 5.52
CA GLY A 278 -11.59 1.51 4.31
C GLY A 278 -10.84 0.34 3.67
N LEU A 279 -9.51 0.28 3.80
CA LEU A 279 -8.71 -0.84 3.31
C LEU A 279 -9.02 -2.15 4.05
N LEU A 280 -9.45 -2.12 5.30
CA LEU A 280 -9.82 -3.32 6.06
C LEU A 280 -11.02 -4.07 5.46
N THR A 281 -11.76 -3.45 4.53
CA THR A 281 -12.83 -4.12 3.78
C THR A 281 -12.32 -5.05 2.66
N ILE A 282 -11.02 -5.00 2.33
CA ILE A 282 -10.38 -5.83 1.29
C ILE A 282 -9.93 -7.15 1.92
N ARG A 283 -10.55 -8.28 1.55
CA ARG A 283 -10.20 -9.57 2.14
C ARG A 283 -8.74 -9.97 1.85
N GLY A 284 -8.06 -10.49 2.87
CA GLY A 284 -6.67 -10.92 2.77
C GLY A 284 -5.63 -9.81 2.95
N LEU A 285 -6.07 -8.60 3.33
CA LEU A 285 -5.21 -7.44 3.57
C LEU A 285 -4.96 -7.21 5.06
N ARG A 286 -3.69 -7.11 5.44
CA ARG A 286 -3.24 -6.76 6.79
C ARG A 286 -2.46 -5.46 6.76
N ILE A 287 -2.54 -4.70 7.84
CA ILE A 287 -1.83 -3.44 7.98
C ILE A 287 -0.93 -3.54 9.20
N LEU A 288 0.35 -3.33 9.02
CA LEU A 288 1.32 -3.16 10.10
C LEU A 288 1.59 -1.66 10.23
N ILE A 289 1.42 -1.12 11.43
CA ILE A 289 1.69 0.29 11.71
C ILE A 289 2.80 0.39 12.75
N THR A 290 3.68 1.38 12.64
CA THR A 290 4.64 1.67 13.72
C THR A 290 4.15 2.81 14.59
N LEU A 291 4.31 2.65 15.91
CA LEU A 291 3.96 3.63 16.94
C LEU A 291 5.15 3.81 17.89
N ASN A 292 5.29 4.99 18.48
CA ASN A 292 6.38 5.22 19.44
C ASN A 292 6.01 4.80 20.86
N SER A 293 4.72 4.80 21.24
CA SER A 293 4.30 4.45 22.60
C SER A 293 2.98 3.68 22.66
N ILE A 294 2.70 3.05 23.81
CA ILE A 294 1.40 2.40 24.10
C ILE A 294 0.30 3.45 24.24
N HIS A 295 0.61 4.63 24.76
CA HIS A 295 -0.33 5.74 24.84
C HIS A 295 -0.84 6.13 23.44
N SER A 296 0.05 6.17 22.45
CA SER A 296 -0.32 6.42 21.05
C SER A 296 -1.27 5.34 20.48
N LEU A 297 -1.28 4.12 21.03
CA LEU A 297 -2.23 3.07 20.64
C LEU A 297 -3.61 3.29 21.28
N GLU A 298 -3.66 3.69 22.55
CA GLU A 298 -4.92 3.95 23.25
C GLU A 298 -5.70 5.06 22.56
N GLU A 299 -5.00 6.13 22.17
CA GLU A 299 -5.57 7.23 21.38
C GLU A 299 -6.15 6.80 20.03
N ILE A 300 -5.57 5.79 19.38
CA ILE A 300 -6.09 5.26 18.10
C ILE A 300 -7.37 4.46 18.33
N LYS A 301 -7.51 3.80 19.49
CA LYS A 301 -8.69 2.97 19.79
C LYS A 301 -9.93 3.81 20.09
N ASP A 302 -9.73 5.05 20.53
CA ASP A 302 -10.81 5.96 20.91
C ASP A 302 -11.38 6.76 19.70
N LEU A 303 -10.83 6.58 18.50
CA LEU A 303 -11.29 7.16 17.22
C LEU A 303 -12.25 6.23 16.44
#